data_AF-A0A821KWD1-F1
#
_entry.id   AF-A0A821KWD1-F1
#
_cell.length_a   1.000
_cell.length_b   1.000
_cell.length_c   1.000
_cell.angle_alpha   90.00
_cell.angle_beta   90.00
_cell.angle_gamma   90.00
#
_symmetry.space_group_name_H-M   'P 1'
#
loop_
_entity.id
_entity.type
_entity.pdbx_description
1 polymer ?
#
loop_
_entity_poly.entity_id
_entity_poly.type
_entity_poly.pdbx_seq_one_letter_code
_entity_poly.pdbx_strand_id
1 'polypeptide(L)'
;ISIVDYYTYEPTSMNTPTERLLKHVFTYSNGNLTTFSTPKLVNSREQVFIYNLEHAAVTCQSIITSFLGQTHMIQAMRGRDNYCFALIDANIGEQEDLPNEQKQDLVSMYRCIYMAVDELEQELIDDTTKRFLTYEKQSDEMRLNYLFDRIWYMDTCNKIKQLSSEKIQEFINNKSKWNDQIKQILSLISRLVKQKELNPTDYANVLFPTMIEFDPTTKEQGQNDFWNRAEQLIKTIDQSIWQQPSSDVIKIFYDWLNLAYELEKFSKTQ
;
A
#
# COMPACT_ATOMS: atom_id res chain seq x y z
N ILE A 1 2.74 14.89 -6.87
CA ILE A 1 1.53 14.46 -7.63
C ILE A 1 0.42 15.44 -7.29
N SER A 2 -0.06 16.19 -8.28
CA SER A 2 -1.11 17.20 -8.12
C SER A 2 -2.50 16.63 -8.45
N ILE A 3 -2.54 15.71 -9.42
CA ILE A 3 -3.77 15.11 -9.95
C ILE A 3 -3.52 13.62 -10.21
N VAL A 4 -4.50 12.79 -9.87
CA VAL A 4 -4.57 11.38 -10.27
C VAL A 4 -5.88 11.14 -10.99
N ASP A 5 -5.82 10.69 -12.24
CA ASP A 5 -6.97 10.31 -13.03
C ASP A 5 -7.05 8.79 -13.15
N TYR A 6 -8.26 8.24 -13.07
CA TYR A 6 -8.52 6.81 -13.21
C TYR A 6 -9.44 6.53 -14.39
N TYR A 7 -8.98 5.65 -15.27
CA TYR A 7 -9.70 5.24 -16.46
C TYR A 7 -10.00 3.75 -16.45
N THR A 8 -11.16 3.35 -16.94
CA THR A 8 -11.46 1.95 -17.26
C THR A 8 -11.28 1.68 -18.75
N TYR A 9 -10.84 0.47 -19.08
CA TYR A 9 -10.63 0.01 -20.44
C TYR A 9 -11.45 -1.26 -20.69
N GLU A 10 -12.72 -1.05 -21.03
CA GLU A 10 -13.75 -2.10 -21.01
C GLU A 10 -14.13 -2.56 -22.42
N PRO A 11 -14.43 -3.86 -22.63
CA PRO A 11 -14.98 -4.32 -23.91
C PRO A 11 -16.34 -3.68 -24.22
N THR A 12 -16.58 -3.36 -25.49
CA THR A 12 -17.87 -2.80 -25.97
C THR A 12 -19.01 -3.80 -25.85
N SER A 13 -18.71 -5.10 -25.97
CA SER A 13 -19.64 -6.18 -25.69
C SER A 13 -18.90 -7.44 -25.25
N MET A 14 -19.57 -8.27 -24.42
CA MET A 14 -19.06 -9.59 -24.02
C MET A 14 -18.82 -10.53 -25.21
N ASN A 15 -19.51 -10.30 -26.34
CA ASN A 15 -19.47 -11.15 -27.53
C ASN A 15 -18.44 -10.68 -28.57
N THR A 16 -17.91 -9.46 -28.45
CA THR A 16 -16.90 -8.88 -29.34
C THR A 16 -15.79 -8.22 -28.51
N PRO A 17 -14.92 -9.01 -27.84
CA PRO A 17 -13.93 -8.49 -26.89
C PRO A 17 -12.82 -7.63 -27.54
N THR A 18 -12.79 -7.56 -28.86
CA THR A 18 -11.76 -6.85 -29.64
C THR A 18 -11.92 -5.34 -29.62
N GLU A 19 -13.14 -4.84 -29.44
CA GLU A 19 -13.39 -3.40 -29.33
C GLU A 19 -13.47 -3.03 -27.84
N ARG A 20 -12.58 -2.13 -27.39
CA ARG A 20 -12.53 -1.64 -26.01
C ARG A 20 -12.68 -0.13 -25.97
N LEU A 21 -13.39 0.37 -24.96
CA LEU A 21 -13.62 1.79 -24.73
C LEU A 21 -12.83 2.27 -23.52
N LEU A 22 -12.07 3.33 -23.73
CA LEU A 22 -11.44 4.09 -22.65
C LEU A 22 -12.44 5.08 -22.06
N LYS A 23 -12.73 4.93 -20.77
CA LYS A 23 -13.68 5.79 -20.05
C LYS A 23 -13.01 6.38 -18.83
N HIS A 24 -13.19 7.69 -18.62
CA HIS A 24 -12.71 8.40 -17.44
C HIS A 24 -13.72 8.29 -16.30
N VAL A 25 -13.30 7.76 -15.15
CA VAL A 25 -14.19 7.39 -14.04
C VAL A 25 -14.09 8.36 -12.86
N PHE A 26 -12.89 8.76 -12.45
CA PHE A 26 -12.73 9.80 -11.43
C PHE A 26 -11.41 10.55 -11.57
N THR A 27 -11.40 11.76 -11.01
CA THR A 27 -10.21 12.59 -10.80
C THR A 27 -10.04 12.83 -9.31
N TYR A 28 -8.85 12.59 -8.78
CA TYR A 28 -8.44 13.04 -7.45
C TYR A 28 -7.45 14.20 -7.60
N SER A 29 -7.79 15.35 -7.05
CA SER A 29 -6.98 16.56 -7.15
C SER A 29 -7.04 17.36 -5.86
N ASN A 30 -5.88 17.72 -5.31
CA ASN A 30 -5.76 18.57 -4.13
C ASN A 30 -6.66 18.14 -2.94
N GLY A 31 -6.70 16.83 -2.63
CA GLY A 31 -7.52 16.30 -1.54
C GLY A 31 -8.98 16.00 -1.90
N ASN A 32 -9.44 16.38 -3.10
CA ASN A 32 -10.83 16.26 -3.51
C ASN A 32 -11.00 15.15 -4.56
N LEU A 33 -11.94 14.24 -4.31
CA LEU A 33 -12.36 13.22 -5.26
C LEU A 33 -13.57 13.72 -6.05
N THR A 34 -13.45 13.74 -7.37
CA THR A 34 -14.54 14.01 -8.30
C THR A 34 -14.84 12.75 -9.10
N THR A 35 -15.95 12.08 -8.80
CA THR A 35 -16.40 10.89 -9.52
C THR A 35 -17.38 11.27 -10.60
N PHE A 36 -17.21 10.72 -11.81
CA PHE A 36 -18.18 10.89 -12.90
C PHE A 36 -19.33 9.90 -12.72
N SER A 37 -20.54 10.40 -12.53
CA SER A 37 -21.76 9.56 -12.38
C SER A 37 -22.03 8.65 -13.58
N THR A 38 -21.50 9.01 -14.75
CA THR A 38 -21.37 8.12 -15.91
C THR A 38 -19.95 8.29 -16.44
N PRO A 39 -19.13 7.22 -16.49
CA PRO A 39 -17.77 7.31 -17.00
C PRO A 39 -17.72 7.99 -18.37
N LYS A 40 -16.93 9.05 -18.48
CA LYS A 40 -16.89 9.89 -19.67
C LYS A 40 -16.03 9.21 -20.73
N LEU A 41 -16.59 8.94 -21.91
CA LEU A 41 -15.80 8.47 -23.05
C LEU A 41 -14.70 9.49 -23.35
N VAL A 42 -13.46 9.02 -23.40
CA VAL A 42 -12.32 9.89 -23.70
C VAL A 42 -12.34 10.21 -25.20
N ASN A 43 -12.70 11.45 -25.56
CA ASN A 43 -12.97 11.85 -26.94
C ASN A 43 -11.91 12.84 -27.51
N SER A 44 -11.26 12.40 -28.59
CA SER A 44 -10.56 13.03 -29.74
C SER A 44 -9.91 14.43 -29.72
N ARG A 45 -10.15 15.34 -28.78
CA ARG A 45 -9.55 16.70 -28.85
C ARG A 45 -8.06 16.74 -28.46
N GLU A 46 -7.56 15.70 -27.80
CA GLU A 46 -6.18 15.60 -27.28
C GLU A 46 -5.51 14.31 -27.78
N GLN A 47 -5.49 14.11 -29.10
CA GLN A 47 -5.12 12.84 -29.74
C GLN A 47 -3.79 12.24 -29.25
N VAL A 48 -2.79 13.08 -28.92
CA VAL A 48 -1.48 12.61 -28.47
C VAL A 48 -1.54 12.02 -27.05
N PHE A 49 -2.28 12.66 -26.13
CA PHE A 49 -2.42 12.15 -24.77
C PHE A 49 -3.25 10.86 -24.75
N ILE A 50 -4.34 10.86 -25.52
CA ILE A 50 -5.20 9.67 -25.70
C ILE A 50 -4.39 8.53 -26.32
N TYR A 51 -3.57 8.81 -27.34
CA TYR A 51 -2.68 7.81 -27.93
C TYR A 51 -1.77 7.16 -26.88
N ASN A 52 -1.20 7.93 -25.95
CA ASN A 52 -0.39 7.37 -24.88
C ASN A 52 -1.21 6.51 -23.91
N LEU A 53 -2.42 6.94 -23.52
CA LEU A 53 -3.31 6.11 -22.69
C LEU A 53 -3.66 4.79 -23.40
N GLU A 54 -4.05 4.85 -24.67
CA GLU A 54 -4.38 3.66 -25.47
C GLU A 54 -3.15 2.78 -25.68
N HIS A 55 -1.98 3.37 -25.93
CA HIS A 55 -0.72 2.63 -26.07
C HIS A 55 -0.36 1.91 -24.78
N ALA A 56 -0.50 2.57 -23.62
CA ALA A 56 -0.31 1.95 -22.31
C ALA A 56 -1.29 0.79 -22.12
N ALA A 57 -2.56 0.96 -22.49
CA ALA A 57 -3.58 -0.08 -22.36
C ALA A 57 -3.34 -1.28 -23.27
N VAL A 58 -2.89 -1.08 -24.51
CA VAL A 58 -2.65 -2.15 -25.49
C VAL A 58 -1.36 -2.92 -25.20
N THR A 59 -0.29 -2.21 -24.88
CA THR A 59 1.00 -2.83 -24.52
C THR A 59 1.03 -3.33 -23.08
N CYS A 60 0.09 -2.84 -22.28
CA CYS A 60 0.02 -2.97 -20.83
C CYS A 60 1.36 -2.57 -20.15
N GLN A 61 2.04 -1.56 -20.70
CA GLN A 61 3.29 -1.00 -20.18
C GLN A 61 3.05 0.34 -19.49
N SER A 62 3.90 0.67 -18.53
CA SER A 62 3.93 2.00 -17.93
C SER A 62 4.52 2.99 -18.93
N ILE A 63 3.88 4.15 -19.09
CA ILE A 63 4.30 5.21 -20.01
C ILE A 63 4.54 6.49 -19.22
N ILE A 64 5.66 7.15 -19.49
CA ILE A 64 5.92 8.51 -19.04
C ILE A 64 5.82 9.41 -20.27
N THR A 65 4.96 10.42 -20.22
CA THR A 65 4.75 11.35 -21.34
C THR A 65 4.52 12.75 -20.81
N SER A 66 4.79 13.75 -21.64
CA SER A 66 4.45 15.14 -21.33
C SER A 66 3.25 15.59 -22.17
N PHE A 67 2.29 16.26 -21.52
CA PHE A 67 1.11 16.83 -22.15
C PHE A 67 0.84 18.22 -21.57
N LEU A 68 0.65 19.23 -22.43
CA LEU A 68 0.44 20.63 -22.03
C LEU A 68 1.49 21.16 -21.02
N GLY A 69 2.74 20.72 -21.15
CA GLY A 69 3.85 21.12 -20.26
C GLY A 69 3.84 20.42 -18.89
N GLN A 70 2.93 19.47 -18.66
CA GLN A 70 2.89 18.64 -17.47
C GLN A 70 3.37 17.23 -17.81
N THR A 71 4.07 16.58 -16.89
CA THR A 71 4.52 15.21 -17.01
C THR A 71 3.52 14.27 -16.34
N HIS A 72 3.19 13.21 -17.05
CA HIS A 72 2.21 12.21 -16.70
C HIS A 72 2.89 10.85 -16.62
N MET A 73 2.61 10.11 -15.54
CA MET A 73 3.00 8.73 -15.35
C MET A 73 1.76 7.85 -15.45
N ILE A 74 1.61 7.16 -16.57
CA ILE A 74 0.47 6.30 -16.88
C ILE A 74 0.84 4.86 -16.55
N GLN A 75 0.11 4.24 -15.63
CA GLN A 75 0.25 2.84 -15.25
C GLN A 75 -0.94 2.02 -15.75
N ALA A 76 -0.67 0.99 -16.56
CA ALA A 76 -1.69 0.08 -17.05
C ALA A 76 -1.89 -1.13 -16.14
N MET A 77 -3.09 -1.29 -15.59
CA MET A 77 -3.48 -2.36 -14.69
C MET A 77 -4.03 -3.56 -15.49
N ARG A 78 -3.44 -4.73 -15.23
CA ARG A 78 -3.73 -6.00 -15.92
C ARG A 78 -4.48 -6.93 -14.98
N GLY A 79 -5.51 -7.59 -15.52
CA GLY A 79 -6.18 -8.71 -14.85
C GLY A 79 -5.48 -10.03 -15.14
N ARG A 80 -5.98 -11.12 -14.58
CA ARG A 80 -5.49 -12.50 -14.78
C ARG A 80 -5.65 -13.02 -16.19
N ASP A 81 -6.56 -12.45 -16.96
CA ASP A 81 -6.73 -12.70 -18.39
C ASP A 81 -5.64 -12.02 -19.26
N ASN A 82 -4.67 -11.34 -18.62
CA ASN A 82 -3.60 -10.55 -19.20
C ASN A 82 -4.05 -9.31 -19.98
N TYR A 83 -5.32 -8.94 -19.91
CA TYR A 83 -5.81 -7.73 -20.53
C TYR A 83 -5.76 -6.54 -19.58
N CYS A 84 -5.53 -5.36 -20.14
CA CYS A 84 -5.67 -4.11 -19.38
C CYS A 84 -7.15 -3.87 -19.07
N PHE A 85 -7.48 -3.74 -17.78
CA PHE A 85 -8.83 -3.37 -17.34
C PHE A 85 -8.91 -1.90 -16.90
N ALA A 86 -7.79 -1.30 -16.49
CA ALA A 86 -7.74 0.09 -16.02
C ALA A 86 -6.40 0.77 -16.27
N LEU A 87 -6.41 2.10 -16.31
CA LEU A 87 -5.22 2.95 -16.32
C LEU A 87 -5.28 3.90 -15.13
N ILE A 88 -4.13 4.11 -14.48
CA ILE A 88 -3.95 5.15 -13.48
C ILE A 88 -2.97 6.16 -14.06
N ASP A 89 -3.40 7.39 -14.25
CA ASP A 89 -2.54 8.51 -14.65
C ASP A 89 -2.21 9.36 -13.42
N ALA A 90 -0.92 9.46 -13.10
CA ALA A 90 -0.42 10.36 -12.07
C ALA A 90 0.28 11.57 -12.73
N ASN A 91 -0.32 12.75 -12.58
CA ASN A 91 0.28 14.00 -13.00
C ASN A 91 1.30 14.47 -11.95
N ILE A 92 2.57 14.58 -12.35
CA ILE A 92 3.69 14.98 -11.48
C ILE A 92 4.10 16.45 -11.67
N GLY A 93 3.33 17.21 -12.42
CA GLY A 93 3.56 18.64 -12.65
C GLY A 93 4.54 18.89 -13.79
N GLU A 94 5.22 20.03 -13.74
CA GLU A 94 6.30 20.38 -14.69
C GLU A 94 7.61 19.63 -14.44
N GLN A 95 7.63 18.71 -13.47
CA GLN A 95 8.81 17.90 -13.15
C GLN A 95 9.04 16.90 -14.29
N GLU A 96 10.28 16.81 -14.78
CA GLU A 96 10.66 15.77 -15.74
C GLU A 96 10.59 14.37 -15.12
N ASP A 97 10.85 14.27 -13.81
CA ASP A 97 10.95 13.01 -13.10
C ASP A 97 10.69 13.16 -11.60
N LEU A 98 10.27 12.07 -10.96
CA LEU A 98 10.07 12.02 -9.52
C LEU A 98 11.37 11.64 -8.77
N PRO A 99 11.56 12.14 -7.54
CA PRO A 99 12.59 11.60 -6.64
C PRO A 99 12.43 10.09 -6.45
N ASN A 100 13.55 9.37 -6.30
CA ASN A 100 13.54 7.91 -6.17
C ASN A 100 12.63 7.39 -5.06
N GLU A 101 12.55 8.09 -3.93
CA GLU A 101 11.65 7.73 -2.82
C GLU A 101 10.18 7.78 -3.25
N GLN A 102 9.76 8.87 -3.90
CA GLN A 102 8.38 9.03 -4.39
C GLN A 102 8.04 8.00 -5.48
N LYS A 103 9.02 7.61 -6.32
CA LYS A 103 8.84 6.51 -7.27
C LYS A 103 8.60 5.17 -6.57
N GLN A 104 9.36 4.89 -5.51
CA GLN A 104 9.21 3.66 -4.74
C GLN A 104 7.85 3.61 -4.04
N ASP A 105 7.37 4.74 -3.53
CA ASP A 105 6.04 4.85 -2.94
C ASP A 105 4.95 4.59 -3.98
N LEU A 106 5.05 5.18 -5.18
CA LEU A 106 4.13 4.92 -6.29
C LEU A 106 4.12 3.46 -6.73
N VAL A 107 5.29 2.86 -6.91
CA VAL A 107 5.41 1.43 -7.26
C VAL A 107 4.78 0.55 -6.19
N SER A 108 4.97 0.89 -4.91
CA SER A 108 4.38 0.16 -3.79
C SER A 108 2.85 0.28 -3.78
N MET A 109 2.32 1.48 -4.05
CA MET A 109 0.89 1.73 -4.21
C MET A 109 0.31 0.91 -5.36
N TYR A 110 0.91 0.97 -6.56
CA TYR A 110 0.44 0.19 -7.70
C TYR A 110 0.44 -1.30 -7.40
N ARG A 111 1.51 -1.82 -6.79
CA ARG A 111 1.59 -3.22 -6.38
C ARG A 111 0.48 -3.61 -5.40
N CYS A 112 0.16 -2.75 -4.43
CA CYS A 112 -0.97 -2.97 -3.52
C CYS A 112 -2.30 -3.09 -4.30
N ILE A 113 -2.52 -2.22 -5.28
CA ILE A 113 -3.72 -2.28 -6.13
C ILE A 113 -3.76 -3.57 -6.95
N TYR A 114 -2.65 -3.99 -7.55
CA TYR A 114 -2.59 -5.28 -8.27
C TYR A 114 -2.90 -6.47 -7.37
N MET A 115 -2.36 -6.50 -6.15
CA MET A 115 -2.63 -7.57 -5.21
C MET A 115 -4.10 -7.61 -4.79
N ALA A 116 -4.74 -6.44 -4.64
CA ALA A 116 -6.16 -6.35 -4.31
C ALA A 116 -7.02 -6.90 -5.45
N VAL A 117 -6.72 -6.50 -6.68
CA VAL A 117 -7.44 -6.97 -7.86
C VAL A 117 -7.23 -8.46 -8.08
N ASP A 118 -5.99 -8.96 -7.98
CA ASP A 118 -5.70 -10.39 -8.13
C ASP A 118 -6.46 -11.24 -7.10
N GLU A 119 -6.54 -10.76 -5.85
CA GLU A 119 -7.31 -11.44 -4.81
C GLU A 119 -8.80 -11.47 -5.15
N LEU A 120 -9.40 -10.34 -5.52
CA LEU A 120 -10.82 -10.27 -5.88
C LEU A 120 -11.15 -11.11 -7.11
N GLU A 121 -10.30 -11.11 -8.14
CA GLU A 121 -10.48 -11.97 -9.32
C GLU A 121 -10.35 -13.45 -8.97
N GLN A 122 -9.44 -13.83 -8.07
CA GLN A 122 -9.35 -15.21 -7.58
C GLN A 122 -10.63 -15.65 -6.87
N GLU A 123 -11.18 -14.79 -6.00
CA GLU A 123 -12.43 -15.06 -5.27
C GLU A 123 -13.60 -15.31 -6.23
N LEU A 124 -13.67 -14.59 -7.35
CA LEU A 124 -14.69 -14.81 -8.38
C LEU A 124 -14.52 -16.15 -9.12
N ILE A 125 -13.30 -16.69 -9.20
CA ILE A 125 -13.00 -17.93 -9.91
C ILE A 125 -13.25 -19.15 -9.02
N ASP A 126 -12.80 -19.10 -7.76
CA ASP A 126 -12.82 -20.27 -6.86
C ASP A 126 -13.92 -20.23 -5.81
N ASP A 127 -14.69 -19.14 -5.72
CA ASP A 127 -15.74 -18.92 -4.71
C ASP A 127 -15.19 -19.00 -3.26
N THR A 128 -13.89 -18.72 -3.07
CA THR A 128 -13.22 -18.72 -1.76
C THR A 128 -12.78 -17.33 -1.34
N THR A 129 -13.56 -16.69 -0.48
CA THR A 129 -13.18 -15.38 0.08
C THR A 129 -12.08 -15.54 1.14
N LYS A 130 -10.96 -14.84 0.95
CA LYS A 130 -9.87 -14.85 1.94
C LYS A 130 -10.17 -13.84 3.04
N ARG A 131 -10.08 -14.29 4.28
CA ARG A 131 -10.24 -13.44 5.48
C ARG A 131 -9.09 -13.71 6.43
N PHE A 132 -8.22 -12.72 6.58
CA PHE A 132 -6.99 -12.82 7.35
C PHE A 132 -7.20 -12.29 8.76
N LEU A 133 -7.77 -11.08 8.88
CA LEU A 133 -7.98 -10.41 10.16
C LEU A 133 -9.35 -10.73 10.76
N THR A 134 -9.46 -10.60 12.08
CA THR A 134 -10.69 -10.88 12.83
C THR A 134 -11.84 -9.96 12.40
N TYR A 135 -11.55 -8.69 12.12
CA TYR A 135 -12.57 -7.74 11.68
C TYR A 135 -13.20 -8.07 10.32
N GLU A 136 -12.43 -8.61 9.37
CA GLU A 136 -12.91 -9.02 8.04
C GLU A 136 -13.97 -10.14 8.10
N LYS A 137 -13.98 -10.91 9.20
CA LYS A 137 -14.92 -12.02 9.41
C LYS A 137 -16.33 -11.55 9.77
N GLN A 138 -16.54 -10.24 9.98
CA GLN A 138 -17.82 -9.69 10.37
C GLN A 138 -18.78 -9.48 9.18
N SER A 139 -18.28 -9.00 8.04
CA SER A 139 -19.05 -8.90 6.79
C SER A 139 -18.15 -8.69 5.57
N ASP A 140 -18.70 -8.93 4.36
CA ASP A 140 -17.99 -8.68 3.11
C ASP A 140 -17.75 -7.20 2.84
N GLU A 141 -18.68 -6.33 3.23
CA GLU A 141 -18.53 -4.88 3.16
C GLU A 141 -17.33 -4.41 3.99
N MET A 142 -17.23 -4.89 5.23
CA MET A 142 -16.10 -4.57 6.11
C MET A 142 -14.79 -5.06 5.52
N ARG A 143 -14.76 -6.29 4.98
CA ARG A 143 -13.57 -6.82 4.31
C ARG A 143 -13.15 -5.97 3.12
N LEU A 144 -14.07 -5.54 2.26
CA LEU A 144 -13.77 -4.71 1.09
C LEU A 144 -13.21 -3.34 1.50
N ASN A 145 -13.78 -2.72 2.53
CA ASN A 145 -13.28 -1.46 3.08
C ASN A 145 -11.86 -1.58 3.65
N TYR A 146 -11.45 -2.78 4.06
CA TYR A 146 -10.13 -3.08 4.64
C TYR A 146 -9.10 -3.58 3.65
N LEU A 147 -9.50 -3.90 2.43
CA LEU A 147 -8.70 -4.74 1.55
C LEU A 147 -7.30 -4.17 1.31
N PHE A 148 -7.20 -2.87 1.00
CA PHE A 148 -5.92 -2.21 0.74
C PHE A 148 -5.04 -2.11 1.98
N ASP A 149 -5.59 -1.65 3.11
CA ASP A 149 -4.84 -1.50 4.36
C ASP A 149 -4.33 -2.87 4.86
N ARG A 150 -5.17 -3.90 4.76
CA ARG A 150 -4.80 -5.29 5.04
C ARG A 150 -3.67 -5.77 4.13
N ILE A 151 -3.75 -5.54 2.81
CA ILE A 151 -2.70 -5.95 1.87
C ILE A 151 -1.38 -5.26 2.23
N TRP A 152 -1.42 -3.97 2.55
CA TRP A 152 -0.23 -3.23 2.94
C TRP A 152 0.38 -3.74 4.24
N TYR A 153 -0.46 -4.04 5.23
CA TYR A 153 -0.04 -4.66 6.47
C TYR A 153 0.62 -6.03 6.23
N MET A 154 -0.01 -6.89 5.43
CA MET A 154 0.52 -8.21 5.08
C MET A 154 1.82 -8.13 4.27
N ASP A 155 1.96 -7.15 3.37
CA ASP A 155 3.22 -6.88 2.66
C ASP A 155 4.34 -6.49 3.65
N THR A 156 4.01 -5.71 4.67
CA THR A 156 4.97 -5.34 5.71
C THR A 156 5.35 -6.54 6.58
N CYS A 157 4.41 -7.39 6.96
CA CYS A 157 4.69 -8.67 7.61
C CYS A 157 5.59 -9.58 6.75
N ASN A 158 5.37 -9.60 5.42
CA ASN A 158 6.23 -10.33 4.50
C ASN A 158 7.65 -9.75 4.42
N LYS A 159 7.81 -8.41 4.46
CA LYS A 159 9.13 -7.77 4.55
C LYS A 159 9.87 -8.20 5.81
N ILE A 160 9.20 -8.24 6.96
CA ILE A 160 9.76 -8.74 8.23
C ILE A 160 10.21 -10.20 8.07
N LYS A 161 9.35 -11.05 7.48
CA LYS A 161 9.64 -12.47 7.23
C LYS A 161 10.86 -12.69 6.31
N GLN A 162 11.12 -11.76 5.40
CA GLN A 162 12.20 -11.84 4.41
C GLN A 162 13.52 -11.17 4.88
N LEU A 163 13.57 -10.59 6.09
CA LEU A 163 14.81 -10.04 6.62
C LEU A 163 15.88 -11.14 6.72
N SER A 164 17.03 -10.91 6.07
CA SER A 164 18.12 -11.87 6.08
C SER A 164 18.81 -11.89 7.45
N SER A 165 19.46 -13.02 7.79
CA SER A 165 20.20 -13.15 9.04
C SER A 165 21.30 -12.09 9.18
N GLU A 166 21.94 -11.67 8.08
CA GLU A 166 22.94 -10.60 8.07
C GLU A 166 22.34 -9.25 8.45
N LYS A 167 21.18 -8.88 7.87
CA LYS A 167 20.49 -7.63 8.21
C LYS A 167 20.04 -7.60 9.66
N ILE A 168 19.54 -8.72 10.17
CA ILE A 168 19.12 -8.87 11.56
C ILE A 168 20.32 -8.68 12.48
N GLN A 169 21.45 -9.32 12.16
CA GLN A 169 22.67 -9.21 12.96
C GLN A 169 23.24 -7.79 12.91
N GLU A 170 23.23 -7.13 11.76
CA GLU A 170 23.63 -5.73 11.61
C GLU A 170 22.76 -4.82 12.49
N PHE A 171 21.44 -4.97 12.39
CA PHE A 171 20.47 -4.24 13.18
C PHE A 171 20.76 -4.38 14.68
N ILE A 172 20.92 -5.61 15.17
CA ILE A 172 21.22 -5.90 16.57
C ILE A 172 22.58 -5.30 16.99
N ASN A 173 23.62 -5.42 16.16
CA ASN A 173 24.95 -4.90 16.45
C ASN A 173 24.96 -3.36 16.57
N ASN A 174 24.01 -2.69 15.94
CA ASN A 174 23.83 -1.25 16.04
C ASN A 174 23.01 -0.80 17.26
N LYS A 175 22.65 -1.69 18.20
CA LYS A 175 21.86 -1.36 19.42
C LYS A 175 22.41 -0.16 20.21
N SER A 176 23.73 -0.03 20.33
CA SER A 176 24.37 1.10 21.04
C SER A 176 24.25 2.44 20.33
N LYS A 177 23.95 2.44 19.03
CA LYS A 177 23.81 3.64 18.19
C LYS A 177 22.35 4.09 18.03
N TRP A 178 21.40 3.31 18.54
CA TRP A 178 19.98 3.67 18.45
C TRP A 178 19.70 4.95 19.26
N ASN A 179 19.04 5.90 18.61
CA ASN A 179 18.50 7.07 19.28
C ASN A 179 17.29 6.70 20.14
N ASP A 180 16.77 7.68 20.89
CA ASP A 180 15.68 7.41 21.83
C ASP A 180 14.33 7.12 21.15
N GLN A 181 14.11 7.57 19.91
CA GLN A 181 12.91 7.24 19.15
C GLN A 181 12.91 5.78 18.70
N ILE A 182 14.06 5.27 18.21
CA ILE A 182 14.23 3.85 17.88
C ILE A 182 13.97 2.98 19.11
N LYS A 183 14.55 3.35 20.26
CA LYS A 183 14.34 2.64 21.52
C LYS A 183 12.86 2.63 21.93
N GLN A 184 12.13 3.73 21.70
CA GLN A 184 10.70 3.81 21.98
C GLN A 184 9.87 2.88 21.08
N ILE A 185 10.13 2.87 19.76
CA ILE A 185 9.47 1.95 18.81
C ILE A 185 9.69 0.51 19.27
N LEU A 186 10.95 0.13 19.50
CA LEU A 186 11.29 -1.24 19.89
C LEU A 186 10.75 -1.60 21.26
N SER A 187 10.78 -0.68 22.23
CA SER A 187 10.22 -0.90 23.56
C SER A 187 8.71 -1.13 23.50
N LEU A 188 8.00 -0.37 22.67
CA LEU A 188 6.57 -0.55 22.46
C LEU A 188 6.27 -1.91 21.84
N ILE A 189 6.92 -2.24 20.72
CA ILE A 189 6.73 -3.53 20.02
C ILE A 189 7.11 -4.72 20.92
N SER A 190 8.16 -4.60 21.74
CA SER A 190 8.58 -5.66 22.68
C SER A 190 7.52 -5.99 23.74
N ARG A 191 6.56 -5.08 24.00
CA ARG A 191 5.45 -5.37 24.92
C ARG A 191 4.52 -6.46 24.39
N LEU A 192 4.45 -6.65 23.07
CA LEU A 192 3.65 -7.72 22.45
C LEU A 192 4.10 -9.10 22.92
N VAL A 193 5.40 -9.28 23.13
CA VAL A 193 6.00 -10.54 23.59
C VAL A 193 6.09 -10.63 25.12
N LYS A 194 5.56 -9.64 25.86
CA LYS A 194 5.55 -9.56 27.34
C LYS A 194 6.94 -9.69 27.97
N GLN A 195 8.00 -9.31 27.25
CA GLN A 195 9.38 -9.31 27.73
C GLN A 195 9.86 -7.88 27.97
N LYS A 196 10.61 -7.67 29.07
CA LYS A 196 11.17 -6.34 29.43
C LYS A 196 12.36 -5.95 28.55
N GLU A 197 13.16 -6.92 28.14
CA GLU A 197 14.31 -6.72 27.26
C GLU A 197 14.46 -7.95 26.36
N LEU A 198 14.74 -7.72 25.08
CA LEU A 198 15.00 -8.76 24.09
C LEU A 198 16.50 -8.95 23.93
N ASN A 199 16.96 -10.20 24.03
CA ASN A 199 18.29 -10.59 23.60
C ASN A 199 18.34 -10.66 22.07
N PRO A 200 19.55 -10.64 21.46
CA PRO A 200 19.73 -10.79 20.01
C PRO A 200 18.90 -11.91 19.36
N THR A 201 18.87 -13.08 19.98
CA THR A 201 18.13 -14.24 19.48
C THR A 201 16.61 -14.09 19.57
N ASP A 202 16.13 -13.24 20.48
CA ASP A 202 14.70 -13.06 20.73
C ASP A 202 14.03 -12.24 19.62
N TYR A 203 14.79 -11.39 18.91
CA TYR A 203 14.26 -10.65 17.76
C TYR A 203 13.75 -11.59 16.67
N ALA A 204 14.62 -12.51 16.21
CA ALA A 204 14.28 -13.43 15.12
C ALA A 204 13.32 -14.55 15.57
N ASN A 205 13.46 -15.04 16.80
CA ASN A 205 12.73 -16.24 17.25
C ASN A 205 11.41 -15.92 17.96
N VAL A 206 11.24 -14.69 18.48
CA VAL A 206 10.07 -14.33 19.30
C VAL A 206 9.38 -13.10 18.74
N LEU A 207 10.11 -11.99 18.59
CA LEU A 207 9.52 -10.72 18.18
C LEU A 207 8.94 -10.78 16.77
N PHE A 208 9.72 -11.21 15.78
CA PHE A 208 9.28 -11.18 14.39
C PHE A 208 8.12 -12.14 14.12
N PRO A 209 8.13 -13.41 14.59
CA PRO A 209 6.96 -14.27 14.50
C PRO A 209 5.73 -13.63 15.15
N THR A 210 5.89 -13.02 16.33
CA THR A 210 4.78 -12.35 17.02
C THR A 210 4.24 -11.19 16.20
N MET A 211 5.08 -10.35 15.60
CA MET A 211 4.64 -9.25 14.72
C MET A 211 3.92 -9.75 13.48
N ILE A 212 4.39 -10.84 12.87
CA ILE A 212 3.80 -11.44 11.65
C ILE A 212 2.42 -12.02 11.93
N GLU A 213 2.24 -12.68 13.07
CA GLU A 213 0.98 -13.33 13.48
C GLU A 213 0.01 -12.39 14.20
N PHE A 214 0.46 -11.17 14.54
CA PHE A 214 -0.34 -10.21 15.27
C PHE A 214 -1.54 -9.74 14.45
N ASP A 215 -2.74 -9.87 15.02
CA ASP A 215 -3.97 -9.35 14.45
C ASP A 215 -4.37 -8.06 15.20
N PRO A 216 -4.14 -6.88 14.60
CA PRO A 216 -4.42 -5.59 15.24
C PRO A 216 -5.92 -5.34 15.46
N THR A 217 -6.79 -6.16 14.87
CA THR A 217 -8.24 -5.98 14.91
C THR A 217 -8.93 -6.84 15.98
N THR A 218 -8.16 -7.60 16.74
CA THR A 218 -8.68 -8.41 17.86
C THR A 218 -9.06 -7.54 19.05
N LYS A 219 -10.24 -7.82 19.63
CA LYS A 219 -10.70 -7.14 20.86
C LYS A 219 -10.11 -7.83 22.10
N GLU A 220 -8.81 -7.69 22.32
CA GLU A 220 -8.18 -8.20 23.54
C GLU A 220 -8.18 -7.17 24.67
N GLN A 221 -8.51 -7.63 25.89
CA GLN A 221 -8.42 -6.79 27.09
C GLN A 221 -6.96 -6.37 27.36
N GLY A 222 -6.72 -5.07 27.48
CA GLY A 222 -5.42 -4.50 27.85
C GLY A 222 -4.60 -3.89 26.70
N GLN A 223 -5.04 -4.03 25.45
CA GLN A 223 -4.34 -3.41 24.30
C GLN A 223 -4.52 -1.88 24.21
N ASN A 224 -5.49 -1.28 24.91
CA ASN A 224 -5.72 0.17 24.85
C ASN A 224 -4.50 1.03 25.26
N ASP A 225 -3.69 0.60 26.24
CA ASP A 225 -2.45 1.33 26.59
C ASP A 225 -1.40 1.22 25.47
N PHE A 226 -1.33 0.07 24.79
CA PHE A 226 -0.43 -0.12 23.66
C PHE A 226 -0.80 0.84 22.52
N TRP A 227 -2.07 0.89 22.13
CA TRP A 227 -2.54 1.72 21.02
C TRP A 227 -2.44 3.22 21.30
N ASN A 228 -2.74 3.66 22.53
CA ASN A 228 -2.56 5.05 22.92
C ASN A 228 -1.08 5.50 22.84
N ARG A 229 -0.14 4.60 23.17
CA ARG A 229 1.29 4.87 23.04
C ARG A 229 1.75 4.84 21.59
N ALA A 230 1.20 3.92 20.79
CA ALA A 230 1.47 3.86 19.35
C ALA A 230 1.09 5.18 18.69
N GLU A 231 -0.12 5.69 18.94
CA GLU A 231 -0.58 6.98 18.42
C GLU A 231 0.35 8.13 18.79
N GLN A 232 0.73 8.25 20.06
CA GLN A 232 1.63 9.29 20.53
C GLN A 232 3.00 9.21 19.86
N LEU A 233 3.55 8.00 19.73
CA LEU A 233 4.84 7.77 19.12
C LEU A 233 4.81 8.10 17.62
N ILE A 234 3.81 7.61 16.89
CA ILE A 234 3.65 7.86 15.45
C ILE A 234 3.59 9.36 15.16
N LYS A 235 2.87 10.15 15.98
CA LYS A 235 2.74 11.61 15.83
C LYS A 235 4.00 12.40 16.17
N THR A 236 4.94 11.81 16.91
CA THR A 236 6.12 12.52 17.45
C THR A 236 7.45 12.04 16.86
N ILE A 237 7.42 11.08 15.93
CA ILE A 237 8.61 10.60 15.23
C ILE A 237 9.17 11.71 14.32
N ASP A 238 10.50 11.87 14.38
CA ASP A 238 11.25 12.85 13.62
C ASP A 238 11.90 12.17 12.40
N GLN A 239 11.93 12.85 11.26
CA GLN A 239 12.46 12.28 10.01
C GLN A 239 13.96 11.93 10.09
N SER A 240 14.72 12.50 11.03
CA SER A 240 16.13 12.15 11.28
C SER A 240 16.33 10.69 11.70
N ILE A 241 15.29 9.98 12.13
CA ILE A 241 15.35 8.54 12.41
C ILE A 241 15.74 7.73 11.16
N TRP A 242 15.42 8.21 9.95
CA TRP A 242 15.72 7.53 8.69
C TRP A 242 17.18 7.65 8.26
N GLN A 243 17.95 8.52 8.91
CA GLN A 243 19.38 8.70 8.67
C GLN A 243 20.26 7.82 9.58
N GLN A 244 19.63 7.03 10.47
CA GLN A 244 20.33 6.19 11.43
C GLN A 244 20.83 4.88 10.80
N PRO A 245 21.84 4.21 11.40
CA PRO A 245 22.21 2.86 11.01
C PRO A 245 21.02 1.89 11.08
N SER A 246 20.90 1.00 10.11
CA SER A 246 19.79 0.04 10.00
C SER A 246 18.41 0.70 9.92
N SER A 247 18.34 1.91 9.33
CA SER A 247 17.09 2.65 9.12
C SER A 247 16.09 1.91 8.24
N ASP A 248 16.55 0.98 7.40
CA ASP A 248 15.70 0.10 6.59
C ASP A 248 14.88 -0.86 7.46
N VAL A 249 15.50 -1.53 8.43
CA VAL A 249 14.81 -2.40 9.39
C VAL A 249 13.89 -1.60 10.31
N ILE A 250 14.35 -0.44 10.78
CA ILE A 250 13.54 0.45 11.62
C ILE A 250 12.32 0.98 10.86
N LYS A 251 12.48 1.34 9.58
CA LYS A 251 11.37 1.77 8.73
C LYS A 251 10.32 0.68 8.58
N ILE A 252 10.73 -0.58 8.37
CA ILE A 252 9.80 -1.72 8.34
C ILE A 252 9.00 -1.84 9.65
N PHE A 253 9.64 -1.69 10.81
CA PHE A 253 8.94 -1.78 12.10
C PHE A 253 8.01 -0.59 12.37
N TYR A 254 8.43 0.60 11.96
CA TYR A 254 7.58 1.78 12.04
C TYR A 254 6.36 1.64 11.14
N ASP A 255 6.56 1.26 9.86
CA ASP A 255 5.48 1.05 8.90
C ASP A 255 4.51 -0.03 9.42
N TRP A 256 5.05 -1.12 9.98
CA TRP A 256 4.24 -2.16 10.62
C TRP A 256 3.39 -1.61 11.76
N LEU A 257 3.99 -0.84 12.67
CA LEU A 257 3.29 -0.25 13.83
C LEU A 257 2.21 0.74 13.37
N ASN A 258 2.52 1.58 12.39
CA ASN A 258 1.62 2.58 11.85
C ASN A 258 0.40 1.92 11.17
N LEU A 259 0.64 0.93 10.31
CA LEU A 259 -0.44 0.20 9.65
C LEU A 259 -1.28 -0.60 10.64
N ALA A 260 -0.63 -1.26 11.62
CA ALA A 260 -1.34 -1.97 12.68
C ALA A 260 -2.25 -1.03 13.49
N TYR A 261 -1.77 0.19 13.79
CA TYR A 261 -2.55 1.20 14.50
C TYR A 261 -3.72 1.72 13.67
N GLU A 262 -3.53 2.03 12.38
CA GLU A 262 -4.64 2.49 11.53
C GLU A 262 -5.70 1.40 11.33
N LEU A 263 -5.29 0.13 11.19
CA LEU A 263 -6.21 -1.02 11.16
C LEU A 263 -7.01 -1.14 12.47
N GLU A 264 -6.36 -0.97 13.62
CA GLU A 264 -7.05 -1.01 14.91
C GLU A 264 -8.07 0.12 15.04
N LYS A 265 -7.66 1.34 14.70
CA LYS A 265 -8.49 2.53 14.78
C LYS A 265 -9.72 2.40 13.90
N PHE A 266 -9.53 1.98 12.65
CA PHE A 266 -10.63 1.77 11.73
C PHE A 266 -11.64 0.77 12.32
N SER A 267 -11.17 -0.28 13.00
CA SER A 267 -12.01 -1.36 13.54
C SER A 267 -12.92 -0.92 14.70
N LYS A 268 -12.63 0.26 15.26
CA LYS A 268 -13.39 0.90 16.34
C LYS A 268 -14.38 1.96 15.87
N THR A 269 -14.20 2.51 14.67
CA THR A 269 -14.96 3.68 14.16
C THR A 269 -16.25 3.35 13.41
N GLN A 270 -16.59 2.07 13.20
CA GLN A 270 -17.86 1.63 12.60
C GLN A 270 -18.62 0.70 13.54
#